data_AF-A0A8J5KR34-F1
#
_entry.id   AF-A0A8J5KR34-F1
#
_cell.length_a   1.000
_cell.length_b   1.000
_cell.length_c   1.000
_cell.angle_alpha   90.00
_cell.angle_beta   90.00
_cell.angle_gamma   90.00
#
_symmetry.space_group_name_H-M   'P 1'
#
loop_
_entity.id
_entity.type
_entity.pdbx_description
1 polymer ?
#
loop_
_entity_poly.entity_id
_entity_poly.type
_entity_poly.pdbx_seq_one_letter_code
_entity_poly.pdbx_strand_id
1 'polypeptide(L)'
;MASAFFAPLLTSVPPWAVGPSLVLVGAMMMKVAREIEWGETKAAVPAFVTMILMPLTYSIANGIIAGVALHWALHLYDYVAAAWRWVEKVRKVMGEAQNQVSAAAAADIIPGTPPV
;
A
#
# COMPACT_ATOMS: atom_id res chain seq x y z
N MET A 1 34.71 0.88 -18.39
CA MET A 1 35.84 0.76 -19.34
C MET A 1 37.09 0.10 -18.72
N ALA A 2 37.43 0.31 -17.44
CA ALA A 2 38.53 -0.41 -16.78
C ALA A 2 38.36 -1.94 -16.73
N SER A 3 37.12 -2.44 -16.61
CA SER A 3 36.80 -3.87 -16.59
C SER A 3 37.17 -4.63 -17.87
N ALA A 4 37.28 -3.96 -19.02
CA ALA A 4 37.71 -4.60 -20.26
C ALA A 4 39.22 -4.95 -20.27
N PHE A 5 40.05 -4.19 -19.54
CA PHE A 5 41.48 -4.47 -19.39
C PHE A 5 41.76 -5.61 -18.39
N PHE A 6 40.90 -5.81 -17.40
CA PHE A 6 40.95 -6.93 -16.45
C PHE A 6 40.14 -8.17 -16.90
N ALA A 7 39.40 -8.07 -18.01
CA ALA A 7 38.65 -9.19 -18.59
C ALA A 7 39.48 -10.47 -18.80
N PRO A 8 40.73 -10.44 -19.33
CA PRO A 8 41.52 -11.65 -19.50
C PRO A 8 41.92 -12.33 -18.18
N LEU A 9 42.09 -11.56 -17.10
CA LEU A 9 42.34 -12.07 -15.75
C LEU A 9 41.09 -12.69 -15.11
N LEU A 10 39.90 -12.16 -15.42
CA LEU A 10 38.63 -12.70 -14.93
C LEU A 10 38.24 -14.01 -15.67
N THR A 11 38.62 -14.18 -16.93
CA THR A 11 38.43 -15.44 -17.67
C THR A 11 39.26 -16.61 -17.14
N SER A 12 40.32 -16.36 -16.36
CA SER A 12 41.09 -17.44 -15.72
C SER A 12 40.45 -17.92 -14.40
N VAL A 13 39.39 -17.25 -13.92
CA VAL A 13 38.66 -17.67 -12.73
C VAL A 13 37.78 -18.86 -13.10
N PRO A 14 37.91 -20.01 -12.42
CA PRO A 14 37.10 -21.17 -12.73
C PRO A 14 35.60 -20.89 -12.52
N PRO A 15 34.70 -21.39 -13.40
CA PRO A 15 33.26 -21.14 -13.31
C PRO A 15 32.62 -21.59 -11.99
N TRP A 16 33.19 -22.62 -11.35
CA TRP A 16 32.72 -23.17 -10.09
C TRP A 16 32.96 -22.24 -8.88
N ALA A 17 33.87 -21.28 -8.98
CA ALA A 17 34.15 -20.31 -7.92
C ALA A 17 33.03 -19.26 -7.76
N VAL A 18 32.24 -19.03 -8.81
CA VAL A 18 31.20 -17.99 -8.85
C VAL A 18 29.94 -18.40 -8.07
N GLY A 19 29.66 -19.71 -8.01
CA GLY A 19 28.53 -20.29 -7.29
C GLY A 19 28.46 -19.89 -5.80
N PRO A 20 29.49 -20.20 -4.99
CA PRO A 20 29.48 -19.86 -3.57
C PRO A 20 29.41 -18.35 -3.32
N SER A 21 29.99 -17.52 -4.20
CA SER A 21 29.88 -16.07 -4.10
C SER A 21 28.43 -15.58 -4.29
N LEU A 22 27.69 -16.10 -5.27
CA LEU A 22 26.28 -15.75 -5.48
C LEU A 22 25.39 -16.18 -4.30
N VAL A 23 25.66 -17.35 -3.72
CA VAL A 23 24.91 -17.84 -2.54
C VAL A 23 25.15 -16.93 -1.34
N LEU A 24 26.39 -16.52 -1.10
CA LEU A 24 26.73 -15.63 0.01
C LEU A 24 26.07 -14.25 -0.15
N VAL A 25 26.12 -13.69 -1.36
CA VAL A 25 25.47 -12.41 -1.68
C VAL A 25 23.96 -12.53 -1.53
N GLY A 26 23.34 -13.60 -2.03
CA GLY A 26 21.91 -13.86 -1.86
C GLY A 26 21.49 -13.93 -0.38
N ALA A 27 22.28 -14.59 0.45
CA ALA A 27 22.05 -14.66 1.89
C ALA A 27 22.17 -13.28 2.56
N MET A 28 23.12 -12.43 2.12
CA MET A 28 23.24 -11.06 2.61
C MET A 28 22.05 -10.19 2.19
N MET A 29 21.52 -10.36 0.97
CA MET A 29 20.36 -9.60 0.48
C MET A 29 19.06 -9.94 1.22
N MET A 30 18.92 -11.17 1.74
CA MET A 30 17.78 -11.52 2.59
C MET A 30 17.71 -10.70 3.89
N LYS A 31 18.82 -10.10 4.35
CA LYS A 31 18.81 -9.20 5.50
C LYS A 31 17.92 -7.98 5.28
N VAL A 32 17.82 -7.49 4.03
CA VAL A 32 16.99 -6.34 3.66
C VAL A 32 15.50 -6.66 3.86
N ALA A 33 15.07 -7.91 3.65
CA ALA A 33 13.70 -8.32 3.90
C ALA A 33 13.29 -8.20 5.39
N ARG A 34 14.27 -8.12 6.30
CA ARG A 34 14.05 -7.94 7.74
C ARG A 34 13.80 -6.48 8.15
N GLU A 35 14.15 -5.52 7.30
CA GLU A 35 13.91 -4.09 7.52
C GLU A 35 12.47 -3.67 7.16
N ILE A 36 11.68 -4.60 6.59
CA ILE A 36 10.28 -4.38 6.26
C ILE A 36 9.46 -4.27 7.55
N GLU A 37 8.59 -3.25 7.65
CA GLU A 37 7.70 -3.06 8.79
C GLU A 37 6.57 -4.10 8.80
N TRP A 38 6.83 -5.26 9.38
CA TRP A 38 5.88 -6.38 9.48
C TRP A 38 4.67 -6.09 10.40
N GLY A 39 4.72 -5.00 11.17
CA GLY A 39 3.63 -4.59 12.06
C GLY A 39 2.42 -3.98 11.31
N GLU A 40 2.62 -3.47 10.10
CA GLU A 40 1.55 -2.89 9.29
C GLU A 40 1.16 -3.88 8.18
N THR A 41 -0.04 -4.46 8.30
CA THR A 41 -0.55 -5.46 7.34
C THR A 41 -0.56 -4.92 5.91
N LYS A 42 -0.76 -3.61 5.73
CA LYS A 42 -0.76 -2.94 4.42
C LYS A 42 0.62 -2.88 3.74
N ALA A 43 1.69 -3.03 4.49
CA ALA A 43 3.05 -3.11 3.97
C ALA A 43 3.55 -4.57 3.92
N ALA A 44 3.22 -5.36 4.94
CA ALA A 44 3.64 -6.76 5.07
C ALA A 44 3.09 -7.66 3.95
N VAL A 45 1.79 -7.52 3.61
CA VAL A 45 1.13 -8.33 2.57
C VAL A 45 1.74 -8.09 1.18
N PRO A 46 1.85 -6.85 0.66
CA PRO A 46 2.50 -6.61 -0.63
C PRO A 46 3.97 -6.99 -0.67
N ALA A 47 4.72 -6.80 0.42
CA ALA A 47 6.11 -7.24 0.51
C ALA A 47 6.24 -8.77 0.36
N PHE A 48 5.41 -9.54 1.07
CA PHE A 48 5.42 -11.01 0.99
C PHE A 48 5.07 -11.52 -0.41
N VAL A 49 4.03 -10.94 -1.02
CA VAL A 49 3.59 -11.28 -2.38
C VAL A 49 4.68 -10.99 -3.41
N THR A 50 5.37 -9.86 -3.28
CA THR A 50 6.52 -9.48 -4.14
C THR A 50 7.64 -10.51 -4.07
N MET A 51 8.01 -10.92 -2.86
CA MET A 51 9.12 -11.84 -2.61
C MET A 51 8.89 -13.22 -3.24
N ILE A 52 7.63 -13.67 -3.31
CA ILE A 52 7.25 -14.94 -3.94
C ILE A 52 7.09 -14.78 -5.45
N LEU A 53 6.47 -13.68 -5.91
CA LEU A 53 6.22 -13.46 -7.33
C LEU A 53 7.51 -13.23 -8.14
N MET A 54 8.53 -12.63 -7.54
CA MET A 54 9.80 -12.35 -8.22
C MET A 54 10.49 -13.62 -8.76
N PRO A 55 10.74 -14.67 -7.96
CA PRO A 55 11.26 -15.94 -8.48
C PRO A 55 10.23 -16.68 -9.34
N LEU A 56 8.93 -16.60 -9.03
CA LEU A 56 7.89 -17.31 -9.80
C LEU A 56 7.76 -16.80 -11.25
N THR A 57 7.85 -15.48 -11.44
CA THR A 57 7.73 -14.84 -12.75
C THR A 57 9.06 -14.76 -13.51
N TYR A 58 10.17 -15.21 -12.89
CA TYR A 58 11.53 -15.03 -13.40
C TYR A 58 11.85 -13.58 -13.82
N SER A 59 11.10 -12.62 -13.27
CA SER A 59 11.13 -11.21 -13.66
C SER A 59 11.05 -10.32 -12.43
N ILE A 60 12.17 -9.65 -12.15
CA ILE A 60 12.29 -8.65 -11.08
C ILE A 60 11.27 -7.52 -11.28
N ALA A 61 11.08 -7.09 -12.53
CA ALA A 61 10.13 -6.03 -12.87
C ALA A 61 8.68 -6.42 -12.52
N ASN A 62 8.24 -7.61 -12.94
CA ASN A 62 6.86 -8.04 -12.69
C ASN A 62 6.58 -8.26 -11.21
N GLY A 63 7.56 -8.80 -10.46
CA GLY A 63 7.45 -8.94 -9.01
C GLY A 63 7.25 -7.60 -8.31
N ILE A 64 8.06 -6.59 -8.63
CA ILE A 64 7.96 -5.25 -8.03
C ILE A 64 6.64 -4.58 -8.39
N ILE A 65 6.22 -4.64 -9.65
CA ILE A 65 4.96 -4.03 -10.11
C ILE A 65 3.78 -4.64 -9.35
N ALA A 66 3.74 -5.96 -9.17
CA ALA A 66 2.68 -6.63 -8.44
C ALA A 66 2.65 -6.22 -6.95
N GLY A 67 3.82 -6.06 -6.33
CA GLY A 67 3.97 -5.56 -4.96
C GLY A 67 3.40 -4.17 -4.76
N VAL A 68 3.85 -3.23 -5.60
CA VAL A 68 3.40 -1.84 -5.55
C VAL A 68 1.92 -1.74 -5.88
N ALA A 69 1.44 -2.50 -6.87
CA ALA A 69 0.03 -2.54 -7.23
C ALA A 69 -0.85 -3.02 -6.08
N LEU A 70 -0.42 -4.03 -5.32
CA LEU A 70 -1.19 -4.53 -4.17
C LEU A 70 -1.20 -3.51 -3.02
N HIS A 71 -0.09 -2.82 -2.77
CA HIS A 71 -0.05 -1.73 -1.79
C HIS A 71 -1.01 -0.59 -2.17
N TRP A 72 -1.00 -0.19 -3.44
CA TRP A 72 -1.94 0.81 -3.97
C TRP A 72 -3.39 0.35 -3.89
N ALA A 73 -3.68 -0.90 -4.23
CA ALA A 73 -5.03 -1.44 -4.17
C ALA A 73 -5.60 -1.44 -2.74
N LEU A 74 -4.78 -1.78 -1.74
CA LEU A 74 -5.19 -1.74 -0.32
C LEU A 74 -5.46 -0.30 0.15
N HIS A 75 -4.58 0.64 -0.19
CA HIS A 75 -4.79 2.05 0.15
C HIS A 75 -6.02 2.64 -0.55
N LEU A 76 -6.26 2.27 -1.80
CA LEU A 76 -7.42 2.71 -2.57
C LEU A 76 -8.73 2.14 -2.00
N TYR A 77 -8.75 0.86 -1.63
CA TYR A 77 -9.91 0.21 -1.03
C TYR A 77 -10.34 0.91 0.27
N ASP A 78 -9.38 1.22 1.14
CA ASP A 78 -9.67 1.93 2.39
C ASP A 78 -10.16 3.37 2.16
N TYR A 79 -9.62 4.07 1.16
CA TYR A 79 -10.11 5.40 0.79
C TYR A 79 -11.58 5.37 0.36
N VAL A 80 -11.95 4.40 -0.48
CA VAL A 80 -13.34 4.23 -0.94
C VAL A 80 -14.25 3.83 0.23
N ALA A 81 -13.82 2.91 1.08
CA ALA A 81 -14.58 2.48 2.25
C ALA A 81 -14.78 3.60 3.28
N ALA A 82 -13.80 4.50 3.43
CA ALA A 82 -13.90 5.69 4.28
C ALA A 82 -14.88 6.72 3.68
N ALA A 83 -14.80 6.96 2.37
CA ALA A 83 -15.72 7.85 1.67
C ALA A 83 -17.17 7.37 1.79
N TRP A 84 -17.41 6.07 1.66
CA TRP A 84 -18.76 5.49 1.78
C TRP A 84 -19.36 5.71 3.18
N ARG A 85 -18.57 5.45 4.23
CA ARG A 85 -19.00 5.68 5.62
C ARG A 85 -19.22 7.18 5.92
N TRP A 86 -18.42 8.06 5.34
CA TRP A 86 -18.64 9.50 5.46
C TRP A 86 -19.94 9.94 4.77
N VAL A 87 -20.21 9.44 3.56
CA VAL A 87 -21.46 9.73 2.82
C VAL A 87 -22.69 9.29 3.60
N GLU A 88 -22.68 8.10 4.20
CA GLU A 88 -23.80 7.65 5.04
C GLU A 88 -24.01 8.54 6.25
N LYS A 89 -22.92 8.99 6.88
CA LYS A 89 -22.96 9.89 8.03
C LYS A 89 -23.55 11.24 7.65
N VAL A 90 -23.12 11.82 6.52
CA VAL A 90 -23.65 13.07 5.97
C VAL A 90 -25.13 12.93 5.60
N ARG A 91 -25.52 11.81 4.99
CA ARG A 91 -26.92 11.53 4.65
C ARG A 91 -27.82 11.53 5.90
N LYS A 92 -27.35 10.95 7.01
CA LYS A 92 -28.08 10.97 8.28
C LYS A 92 -28.18 12.39 8.87
N VAL A 93 -27.06 13.12 8.91
CA VAL A 93 -27.02 14.49 9.45
C VAL A 93 -27.89 15.45 8.64
N MET A 94 -27.91 15.37 7.31
CA MET A 94 -28.82 16.18 6.50
C MET A 94 -30.29 15.81 6.72
N GLY A 95 -30.61 14.54 6.92
CA GLY A 95 -31.96 14.11 7.27
C GLY A 95 -32.43 14.67 8.61
N GLU A 96 -31.55 14.68 9.62
CA GLU A 96 -31.82 15.30 10.93
C GLU A 96 -31.96 16.81 10.81
N ALA A 97 -31.06 17.48 10.09
CA ALA A 97 -31.11 18.93 9.88
C ALA A 97 -32.40 19.37 9.18
N GLN A 98 -32.84 18.61 8.16
CA GLN A 98 -34.11 18.88 7.48
C GLN A 98 -35.30 18.72 8.43
N ASN A 99 -35.29 17.69 9.29
CA ASN A 99 -36.33 17.48 10.29
C ASN A 99 -36.38 18.61 11.34
N GLN A 100 -35.22 19.16 11.72
CA GLN A 100 -35.15 20.29 12.66
C GLN A 100 -35.66 21.60 12.06
N VAL A 101 -35.37 21.89 10.79
CA VAL A 101 -35.86 23.09 10.11
C VAL A 101 -37.39 23.04 9.92
N SER A 102 -37.96 21.88 9.62
CA SER A 102 -39.42 21.71 9.56
C SER A 102 -40.09 21.88 10.93
N ALA A 103 -39.45 21.43 12.02
CA ALA A 103 -39.96 21.65 13.37
C ALA A 103 -39.87 23.12 13.81
N ALA A 104 -38.80 23.83 13.45
CA ALA A 104 -38.64 25.26 13.72
C ALA A 104 -39.61 26.12 12.88
N ALA A 105 -39.81 25.78 11.60
CA ALA A 105 -40.76 26.47 10.73
C ALA A 105 -42.22 26.26 11.18
N ALA A 106 -42.55 25.11 11.77
CA ALA A 106 -43.88 24.89 12.37
C ALA A 106 -44.13 25.75 13.61
N ALA A 107 -43.09 26.12 14.36
CA ALA A 107 -43.21 26.99 15.53
C ALA A 107 -43.43 28.47 15.15
N ASP A 108 -42.91 28.92 14.00
CA ASP A 108 -42.97 30.32 13.55
C ASP A 108 -44.29 30.69 12.83
N ILE A 109 -45.14 29.71 12.51
CA ILE A 109 -46.45 29.92 11.85
C ILE A 109 -47.57 30.30 12.85
N ILE A 110 -47.34 30.21 14.17
CA ILE A 110 -48.30 30.73 15.17
C ILE A 110 -47.88 32.15 15.56
N PRO A 111 -48.62 33.20 15.13
CA PRO A 111 -48.29 34.56 15.52
C PRO A 111 -48.68 34.78 16.99
N GLY A 112 -47.70 34.71 17.89
CA GLY A 112 -47.72 35.46 19.15
C GLY A 112 -47.55 34.68 20.46
N THR A 113 -46.33 34.28 20.81
CA THR A 113 -45.93 34.17 22.23
C THR A 113 -44.47 34.62 22.47
N PRO A 114 -44.21 35.46 23.49
CA PRO A 114 -42.91 36.11 23.78
C PRO A 114 -41.83 35.17 24.38
N PRO A 115 -40.55 35.60 24.43
CA PRO A 115 -39.41 34.74 24.74
C PRO A 115 -39.27 34.44 26.24
N VAL A 116 -39.05 33.16 26.57
CA VAL A 116 -38.39 32.67 27.79
C VAL A 116 -37.47 31.50 27.44
#